data_AF-A0A7S2NUG1-F1
#
_entry.id   AF-A0A7S2NUG1-F1
#
_cell.length_a   1.000
_cell.length_b   1.000
_cell.length_c   1.000
_cell.angle_alpha   90.00
_cell.angle_beta   90.00
_cell.angle_gamma   90.00
#
_symmetry.space_group_name_H-M   'P 1'
#
loop_
_entity.id
_entity.type
_entity.pdbx_description
1 polymer ?
#
loop_
_entity_poly.entity_id
_entity_poly.type
_entity_poly.pdbx_seq_one_letter_code
_entity_poly.pdbx_strand_id
1 'polypeptide(L)'
;MGQSCCGKKGAHAEGYQYEKFHQEPRSHSSPLQKCCTCLCRSLLVCCCCGVMIPAAILAVCASRPIESQITAEWIDENLGGDRFFTSEDLPVQRSASLLSNLSAGLADATELNAGSNVTFRYGQASQVVSTMYQATKVDGVWENIPEKFRGVFWMKGNGAAEELTVFQYGFYKNGTMLVPISPFMWAWPLGVPKEAPMGGAVYNASKEAAMILIQNGSGVTFSYGFSPCPSGQACEAGSTNFSYSVIQGHEYGDLSKYSVNMKHLLSLPFEKAAHIQGYFDMQEIADQQVPGALWKRPCFWGIGSCSCLEFGTYDLTKILDGDGNKVEPYYSEFLQYMGDVPLFVWTGHNG
;
A
#
# COMPACT_ATOMS: atom_id res chain seq x y z
N MET A 1 1.71 62.68 11.39
CA MET A 1 0.81 61.81 12.18
C MET A 1 0.31 60.71 11.27
N GLY A 2 0.52 59.44 11.63
CA GLY A 2 0.06 58.27 10.88
C GLY A 2 1.16 57.24 10.57
N GLN A 3 1.69 56.58 11.60
CA GLN A 3 2.48 55.35 11.46
C GLN A 3 1.53 54.16 11.39
N SER A 4 1.67 53.32 10.36
CA SER A 4 0.99 52.02 10.22
C SER A 4 2.00 50.92 10.54
N CYS A 5 1.73 50.17 11.61
CA CYS A 5 2.46 48.98 12.02
C CYS A 5 1.72 47.74 11.54
N CYS A 6 2.29 47.00 10.58
CA CYS A 6 1.92 45.62 10.29
C CYS A 6 3.04 44.70 10.76
N GLY A 7 2.88 44.14 11.96
CA GLY A 7 3.73 43.08 12.48
C GLY A 7 3.35 41.74 11.86
N LYS A 8 4.27 41.12 11.12
CA LYS A 8 4.19 39.72 10.72
C LYS A 8 4.49 38.85 11.95
N LYS A 9 3.52 38.06 12.40
CA LYS A 9 3.75 36.96 13.33
C LYS A 9 4.41 35.82 12.57
N GLY A 10 5.63 35.46 12.96
CA GLY A 10 6.28 34.23 12.51
C GLY A 10 5.58 33.04 13.12
N ALA A 11 5.15 32.10 12.28
CA ALA A 11 4.75 30.78 12.73
C ALA A 11 6.01 30.04 13.19
N HIS A 12 6.09 29.77 14.50
CA HIS A 12 7.06 28.84 15.04
C HIS A 12 6.67 27.43 14.60
N ALA A 13 7.56 26.76 13.87
CA ALA A 13 7.47 25.32 13.68
C ALA A 13 7.79 24.66 15.03
N GLU A 14 6.77 24.17 15.72
CA GLU A 14 6.96 23.30 16.88
C GLU A 14 7.56 21.98 16.37
N GLY A 15 8.77 21.68 16.80
CA GLY A 15 9.41 20.40 16.52
C GLY A 15 8.63 19.30 17.22
N TYR A 16 8.04 18.40 16.43
CA TYR A 16 7.41 17.17 16.94
C TYR A 16 8.46 16.37 17.72
N GLN A 17 8.36 16.39 19.04
CA GLN A 17 9.07 15.42 19.87
C GLN A 17 8.35 14.09 19.75
N TYR A 18 9.04 13.07 19.25
CA TYR A 18 8.54 11.70 19.23
C TYR A 18 8.43 11.20 20.68
N GLU A 19 7.25 11.30 21.28
CA GLU A 19 6.97 10.62 22.54
C GLU A 19 7.13 9.12 22.34
N LYS A 20 7.91 8.48 23.22
CA LYS A 20 8.02 7.03 23.29
C LYS A 20 6.63 6.47 23.61
N PHE A 21 5.95 5.97 22.58
CA PHE A 21 4.69 5.25 22.74
C PHE A 21 4.94 3.96 23.53
N HIS A 22 4.51 3.96 24.79
CA HIS A 22 4.31 2.74 25.57
C HIS A 22 2.88 2.25 25.35
N GLN A 23 2.58 1.71 24.17
CA GLN A 23 1.48 0.77 24.07
C GLN A 23 1.99 -0.57 24.61
N GLU A 24 1.27 -1.13 25.59
CA GLU A 24 1.52 -2.51 25.98
C GLU A 24 1.41 -3.39 24.73
N PRO A 25 2.47 -4.13 24.36
CA PRO A 25 2.43 -4.95 23.17
C PRO A 25 1.36 -6.01 23.38
N ARG A 26 0.19 -5.86 22.72
CA ARG A 26 -0.68 -7.00 22.48
C ARG A 26 0.20 -8.02 21.78
N SER A 27 0.46 -9.16 22.43
CA SER A 27 1.39 -10.15 21.92
C SER A 27 0.82 -10.75 20.63
N HIS A 28 1.08 -10.10 19.50
CA HIS A 28 0.96 -10.69 18.18
C HIS A 28 2.13 -11.65 17.98
N SER A 29 2.23 -12.68 18.83
CA SER A 29 2.90 -13.90 18.39
C SER A 29 2.07 -14.38 17.21
N SER A 30 2.60 -14.34 15.99
CA SER A 30 1.88 -14.75 14.79
C SER A 30 1.26 -16.13 15.05
N PRO A 31 -0.07 -16.24 15.26
CA PRO A 31 -0.69 -17.54 15.56
C PRO A 31 -0.53 -18.52 14.40
N LEU A 32 -0.18 -17.96 13.22
CA LEU A 32 -0.07 -18.59 11.92
C LEU A 32 1.05 -19.62 11.82
N GLN A 33 2.23 -19.41 12.43
CA GLN A 33 3.35 -20.34 12.27
C GLN A 33 3.14 -21.66 13.05
N LYS A 34 2.36 -21.62 14.14
CA LYS A 34 2.02 -22.80 14.94
C LYS A 34 0.85 -23.61 14.36
N CYS A 35 -0.07 -22.97 13.64
CA CYS A 35 -1.23 -23.68 13.06
C CYS A 35 -0.85 -24.60 11.88
N CYS A 36 0.01 -24.15 10.96
CA CYS A 36 0.40 -24.95 9.79
C CYS A 36 1.30 -26.15 10.12
N THR A 37 2.18 -26.04 11.13
CA THR A 37 3.03 -27.16 11.55
C THR A 37 2.23 -28.29 12.22
N CYS A 38 1.08 -27.99 12.84
CA CYS A 38 0.17 -29.01 13.35
C CYS A 38 -0.61 -29.73 12.24
N LEU A 39 -1.18 -29.00 11.27
CA LEU A 39 -2.01 -29.60 10.21
C LEU A 39 -1.23 -30.56 9.29
N CYS A 40 0.00 -30.23 8.90
CA CYS A 40 0.80 -31.11 8.03
C CYS A 40 1.31 -32.37 8.73
N ARG A 41 1.48 -32.36 10.07
CA ARG A 41 1.88 -33.56 10.83
C ARG A 41 0.70 -34.46 11.22
N SER A 42 -0.50 -33.89 11.36
CA SER A 42 -1.69 -34.65 11.78
C SER A 42 -2.38 -35.44 10.66
N LEU A 43 -2.07 -35.18 9.39
CA LEU A 43 -2.65 -35.93 8.25
C LEU A 43 -2.22 -37.41 8.18
N LEU A 44 -1.26 -37.84 9.01
CA LEU A 44 -0.77 -39.23 9.05
C LEU A 44 -1.46 -40.13 10.09
N VAL A 45 -2.37 -39.62 10.93
CA VAL A 45 -2.95 -40.41 12.04
C VAL A 45 -4.49 -40.42 11.97
N CYS A 46 -5.02 -41.58 11.56
CA CYS A 46 -6.43 -42.01 11.65
C CYS A 46 -7.43 -41.40 10.63
N CYS A 47 -7.79 -42.19 9.61
CA CYS A 47 -8.71 -41.86 8.51
C CYS A 47 -10.09 -41.29 8.93
N CYS A 48 -10.56 -41.53 10.15
CA CYS A 48 -11.86 -41.01 10.61
C CYS A 48 -11.74 -39.68 11.38
N CYS A 49 -10.58 -39.38 11.99
CA CYS A 49 -10.33 -38.11 12.68
C CYS A 49 -9.74 -37.05 11.74
N GLY A 50 -9.11 -37.49 10.64
CA GLY A 50 -8.43 -36.62 9.68
C GLY A 50 -9.32 -35.65 8.89
N VAL A 51 -10.64 -35.90 8.79
CA VAL A 51 -11.57 -35.02 8.05
C VAL A 51 -12.29 -34.02 8.96
N MET A 52 -12.60 -34.41 10.20
CA MET A 52 -13.34 -33.55 11.14
C MET A 52 -12.50 -32.38 11.64
N ILE A 53 -11.20 -32.57 11.85
CA ILE A 53 -10.31 -31.52 12.36
C ILE A 53 -10.13 -30.37 11.34
N PRO A 54 -9.83 -30.62 10.05
CA PRO A 54 -9.76 -29.55 9.05
C PRO A 54 -11.08 -28.80 8.89
N ALA A 55 -12.22 -29.49 8.89
CA ALA A 55 -13.53 -28.84 8.77
C ALA A 55 -13.83 -27.92 9.97
N ALA A 56 -13.51 -28.37 11.20
CA ALA A 56 -13.67 -27.55 12.40
C ALA A 56 -12.72 -26.34 12.40
N ILE A 57 -11.46 -26.51 11.98
CA ILE A 57 -10.49 -25.42 11.85
C ILE A 57 -11.00 -24.40 10.82
N LEU A 58 -11.41 -24.86 9.63
CA LEU A 58 -11.97 -23.99 8.60
C LEU A 58 -13.21 -23.25 9.07
N ALA A 59 -14.10 -23.89 9.85
CA ALA A 59 -15.28 -23.25 10.43
C ALA A 59 -14.90 -22.18 11.47
N VAL A 60 -13.88 -22.41 12.29
CA VAL A 60 -13.37 -21.41 13.25
C VAL A 60 -12.71 -20.25 12.52
N CYS A 61 -11.90 -20.53 11.49
CA CYS A 61 -11.27 -19.51 10.65
C CYS A 61 -12.31 -18.64 9.95
N ALA A 62 -13.32 -19.27 9.33
CA ALA A 62 -14.39 -18.59 8.61
C ALA A 62 -15.32 -17.77 9.53
N SER A 63 -15.48 -18.18 10.80
CA SER A 63 -16.32 -17.46 11.76
C SER A 63 -15.63 -16.28 12.43
N ARG A 64 -14.33 -16.07 12.20
CA ARG A 64 -13.54 -14.96 12.72
C ARG A 64 -13.15 -14.03 11.57
N PRO A 65 -13.98 -13.02 11.25
CA PRO A 65 -13.57 -12.01 10.29
C PRO A 65 -12.34 -11.27 10.81
N ILE A 66 -11.45 -10.86 9.91
CA ILE A 66 -10.37 -9.94 10.25
C ILE A 66 -11.01 -8.58 10.57
N GLU A 67 -10.86 -8.13 11.81
CA GLU A 67 -11.33 -6.82 12.26
C GLU A 67 -10.42 -5.70 11.73
N SER A 68 -10.96 -4.50 11.60
CA SER A 68 -10.16 -3.33 11.29
C SER A 68 -9.16 -3.07 12.42
N GLN A 69 -7.92 -2.75 12.06
CA GLN A 69 -6.89 -2.27 12.98
C GLN A 69 -7.16 -0.83 13.44
N ILE A 70 -8.02 -0.11 12.72
CA ILE A 70 -8.45 1.24 13.06
C ILE A 70 -9.65 1.15 14.00
N THR A 71 -9.46 1.52 15.26
CA THR A 71 -10.52 1.49 16.28
C THR A 71 -11.43 2.70 16.17
N ALA A 72 -12.65 2.58 16.70
CA ALA A 72 -13.58 3.71 16.81
C ALA A 72 -12.97 4.86 17.64
N GLU A 73 -12.28 4.55 18.73
CA GLU A 73 -11.54 5.52 19.55
C GLU A 73 -10.48 6.27 18.71
N TRP A 74 -9.70 5.54 17.90
CA TRP A 74 -8.72 6.19 17.02
C TRP A 74 -9.41 7.11 16.01
N ILE A 75 -10.54 6.71 15.44
CA ILE A 75 -11.34 7.54 14.53
C ILE A 75 -11.83 8.82 15.22
N ASP A 76 -12.40 8.69 16.42
CA ASP A 76 -12.90 9.82 17.21
C ASP A 76 -11.78 10.82 17.53
N GLU A 77 -10.63 10.32 18.00
CA GLU A 77 -9.49 11.16 18.39
C GLU A 77 -8.76 11.82 17.21
N ASN A 78 -8.68 11.12 16.06
CA ASN A 78 -7.79 11.53 14.97
C ASN A 78 -8.52 12.15 13.80
N LEU A 79 -9.77 11.75 13.56
CA LEU A 79 -10.61 12.18 12.44
C LEU A 79 -11.93 12.85 12.89
N GLY A 80 -12.10 13.11 14.19
CA GLY A 80 -13.29 13.79 14.71
C GLY A 80 -14.56 12.95 14.60
N GLY A 81 -14.43 11.62 14.57
CA GLY A 81 -15.55 10.68 14.48
C GLY A 81 -15.94 10.30 13.04
N ASP A 82 -15.30 10.88 12.02
CA ASP A 82 -15.54 10.46 10.65
C ASP A 82 -14.79 9.16 10.33
N ARG A 83 -15.57 8.10 10.11
CA ARG A 83 -15.03 6.78 9.75
C ARG A 83 -14.66 6.66 8.27
N PHE A 84 -15.09 7.61 7.44
CA PHE A 84 -14.75 7.63 6.02
C PHE A 84 -13.52 8.50 5.82
N PHE A 85 -12.50 7.93 5.19
CA PHE A 85 -11.29 8.66 4.83
C PHE A 85 -10.89 8.33 3.40
N THR A 86 -10.86 9.35 2.55
CA THR A 86 -10.57 9.29 1.13
C THR A 86 -9.51 10.35 0.79
N SER A 87 -9.15 10.48 -0.49
CA SER A 87 -8.20 11.53 -0.88
C SER A 87 -8.75 12.96 -0.73
N GLU A 88 -10.08 13.12 -0.64
CA GLU A 88 -10.72 14.42 -0.41
C GLU A 88 -10.55 14.91 1.04
N ASP A 89 -10.30 13.98 1.97
CA ASP A 89 -10.15 14.25 3.40
C ASP A 89 -8.71 14.63 3.79
N LEU A 90 -7.78 14.61 2.83
CA LEU A 90 -6.41 15.06 3.06
C LEU A 90 -6.38 16.56 3.38
N PRO A 91 -5.52 17.00 4.32
CA PRO A 91 -5.51 18.38 4.81
C PRO A 91 -5.17 19.42 3.75
N VAL A 92 -4.41 19.01 2.71
CA VAL A 92 -4.09 19.86 1.57
C VAL A 92 -4.34 19.08 0.28
N GLN A 93 -5.19 19.65 -0.57
CA GLN A 93 -5.49 19.10 -1.89
C GLN A 93 -4.47 19.55 -2.93
N ARG A 94 -4.23 18.69 -3.91
CA ARG A 94 -3.41 19.03 -5.07
C ARG A 94 -4.13 20.04 -5.95
N SER A 95 -3.41 21.02 -6.46
CA SER A 95 -4.01 21.97 -7.40
C SER A 95 -4.34 21.29 -8.72
N ALA A 96 -5.50 21.63 -9.30
CA ALA A 96 -5.90 21.12 -10.60
C ALA A 96 -4.88 21.49 -11.70
N SER A 97 -4.23 22.66 -11.59
CA SER A 97 -3.19 23.08 -12.52
C SER A 97 -1.93 22.22 -12.44
N LEU A 98 -1.51 21.80 -11.23
CA LEU A 98 -0.39 20.87 -11.07
C LEU A 98 -0.68 19.54 -11.77
N LEU A 99 -1.83 18.94 -11.47
CA LEU A 99 -2.24 17.65 -12.05
C LEU A 99 -2.38 17.74 -13.58
N SER A 100 -2.99 18.81 -14.08
CA SER A 100 -3.13 19.05 -15.52
C SER A 100 -1.78 19.22 -16.22
N ASN A 101 -0.87 20.01 -15.67
CA ASN A 101 0.46 20.23 -16.23
C ASN A 101 1.29 18.94 -16.27
N LEU A 102 1.27 18.16 -15.18
CA LEU A 102 1.97 16.87 -15.10
C LEU A 102 1.37 15.84 -16.05
N SER A 103 0.04 15.79 -16.15
CA SER A 103 -0.66 14.91 -17.11
C SER A 103 -0.36 15.28 -18.56
N ALA A 104 -0.21 16.56 -18.89
CA ALA A 104 0.07 17.03 -20.25
C ALA A 104 1.50 16.65 -20.71
N GLY A 105 2.42 16.39 -19.78
CA GLY A 105 3.75 15.87 -20.07
C GLY A 105 3.77 14.39 -20.48
N LEU A 106 2.67 13.65 -20.28
CA LEU A 106 2.54 12.24 -20.60
C LEU A 106 1.67 12.03 -21.85
N ALA A 107 1.92 10.93 -22.56
CA ALA A 107 1.10 10.53 -23.71
C ALA A 107 -0.29 10.07 -23.26
N ASP A 108 -1.30 10.30 -24.10
CA ASP A 108 -2.66 9.85 -23.82
C ASP A 108 -2.80 8.34 -23.97
N ALA A 109 -3.38 7.67 -22.96
CA ALA A 109 -3.66 6.24 -23.01
C ALA A 109 -5.09 5.98 -23.52
N THR A 110 -5.40 6.45 -24.73
CA THR A 110 -6.77 6.50 -25.27
C THR A 110 -7.52 5.16 -25.19
N GLU A 111 -6.81 4.04 -25.36
CA GLU A 111 -7.39 2.69 -25.23
C GLU A 111 -7.94 2.38 -23.82
N LEU A 112 -7.27 2.85 -22.77
CA LEU A 112 -7.70 2.66 -21.38
C LEU A 112 -8.85 3.60 -20.99
N ASN A 113 -8.95 4.73 -21.69
CA ASN A 113 -9.92 5.78 -21.40
C ASN A 113 -11.27 5.55 -22.13
N ALA A 114 -11.31 4.61 -23.07
CA ALA A 114 -12.50 4.35 -23.88
C ALA A 114 -13.67 3.86 -23.01
N GLY A 115 -14.70 4.71 -22.86
CA GLY A 115 -15.93 4.37 -22.14
C GLY A 115 -15.83 4.42 -20.61
N SER A 116 -14.73 4.97 -20.07
CA SER A 116 -14.54 5.12 -18.63
C SER A 116 -14.52 6.60 -18.22
N ASN A 117 -14.85 6.91 -16.97
CA ASN A 117 -14.72 8.24 -16.39
C ASN A 117 -13.31 8.49 -15.82
N VAL A 118 -12.40 7.54 -15.95
CA VAL A 118 -11.03 7.60 -15.42
C VAL A 118 -10.07 7.92 -16.56
N THR A 119 -9.03 8.70 -16.27
CA THR A 119 -8.05 9.11 -17.26
C THR A 119 -6.71 8.48 -16.93
N PHE A 120 -6.20 7.64 -17.82
CA PHE A 120 -4.85 7.11 -17.81
C PHE A 120 -3.96 7.84 -18.82
N ARG A 121 -2.70 7.98 -18.45
CA ARG A 121 -1.63 8.47 -19.32
C ARG A 121 -0.46 7.52 -19.25
N TYR A 122 0.43 7.53 -20.24
CA TYR A 122 1.65 6.72 -20.22
C TYR A 122 2.89 7.50 -20.61
N GLY A 123 4.05 6.97 -20.24
CA GLY A 123 5.35 7.52 -20.59
C GLY A 123 6.47 6.52 -20.30
N GLN A 124 7.71 6.92 -20.59
CA GLN A 124 8.87 6.11 -20.24
C GLN A 124 9.01 5.98 -18.72
N ALA A 125 9.56 4.87 -18.24
CA ALA A 125 9.66 4.56 -16.82
C ALA A 125 10.29 5.70 -15.99
N SER A 126 11.41 6.27 -16.45
CA SER A 126 12.07 7.39 -15.78
C SER A 126 11.21 8.65 -15.68
N GLN A 127 10.43 8.93 -16.73
CA GLN A 127 9.50 10.06 -16.78
C GLN A 127 8.35 9.84 -15.80
N VAL A 128 7.71 8.67 -15.82
CA VAL A 128 6.60 8.34 -14.92
C VAL A 128 7.02 8.40 -13.46
N VAL A 129 8.20 7.87 -13.11
CA VAL A 129 8.76 7.96 -11.75
C VAL A 129 8.87 9.42 -11.28
N SER A 130 9.45 10.30 -12.10
CA SER A 130 9.56 11.73 -11.76
C SER A 130 8.19 12.39 -11.63
N THR A 131 7.27 12.09 -12.55
CA THR A 131 5.92 12.66 -12.55
C THR A 131 5.12 12.23 -11.31
N MET A 132 5.19 10.95 -10.93
CA MET A 132 4.52 10.44 -9.73
C MET A 132 5.02 11.13 -8.46
N TYR A 133 6.35 11.29 -8.33
CA TYR A 133 6.95 12.01 -7.21
C TYR A 133 6.45 13.47 -7.13
N GLN A 134 6.52 14.20 -8.23
CA GLN A 134 6.09 15.61 -8.29
C GLN A 134 4.59 15.77 -8.02
N ALA A 135 3.76 14.84 -8.51
CA ALA A 135 2.32 14.87 -8.33
C ALA A 135 1.87 14.58 -6.90
N THR A 136 2.73 14.00 -6.06
CA THR A 136 2.35 13.52 -4.73
C THR A 136 3.12 14.21 -3.61
N LYS A 137 4.20 14.96 -3.93
CA LYS A 137 4.89 15.84 -2.99
C LYS A 137 4.09 17.13 -2.81
N VAL A 138 3.19 17.13 -1.83
CA VAL A 138 2.27 18.25 -1.56
C VAL A 138 2.64 18.90 -0.23
N ASP A 139 3.02 20.16 -0.27
CA ASP A 139 3.33 20.95 0.92
C ASP A 139 2.17 20.90 1.93
N GLY A 140 2.48 20.63 3.20
CA GLY A 140 1.51 20.46 4.29
C GLY A 140 0.98 19.04 4.47
N VAL A 141 1.09 18.18 3.44
CA VAL A 141 0.85 16.72 3.56
C VAL A 141 2.18 16.00 3.73
N TRP A 142 3.14 16.36 2.88
CA TRP A 142 4.46 15.77 2.75
C TRP A 142 5.23 15.68 4.08
N GLU A 143 5.24 16.76 4.85
CA GLU A 143 6.01 16.88 6.08
C GLU A 143 5.50 15.94 7.19
N ASN A 144 4.24 15.53 7.10
CA ASN A 144 3.60 14.67 8.09
C ASN A 144 3.86 13.18 7.82
N ILE A 145 4.27 12.81 6.60
CA ILE A 145 4.59 11.41 6.28
C ILE A 145 5.96 11.04 6.85
N PRO A 146 6.15 9.86 7.47
CA PRO A 146 7.47 9.44 7.93
C PRO A 146 8.48 9.36 6.78
N GLU A 147 9.71 9.82 6.99
CA GLU A 147 10.74 9.96 5.95
C GLU A 147 10.99 8.65 5.18
N LYS A 148 10.89 7.51 5.86
CA LYS A 148 11.04 6.20 5.24
C LYS A 148 10.02 5.91 4.13
N PHE A 149 8.85 6.55 4.15
CA PHE A 149 7.75 6.38 3.19
C PHE A 149 7.67 7.50 2.15
N ARG A 150 8.58 8.47 2.22
CA ARG A 150 8.75 9.54 1.24
C ARG A 150 9.57 9.01 0.06
N GLY A 151 9.05 9.20 -1.16
CA GLY A 151 9.69 8.75 -2.38
C GLY A 151 8.78 7.92 -3.30
N VAL A 152 9.40 7.31 -4.31
CA VAL A 152 8.74 6.39 -5.25
C VAL A 152 9.32 4.99 -5.04
N PHE A 153 8.44 3.99 -5.00
CA PHE A 153 8.81 2.62 -4.70
C PHE A 153 8.45 1.69 -5.86
N TRP A 154 9.40 0.85 -6.25
CA TRP A 154 9.24 -0.26 -7.17
C TRP A 154 8.76 -1.51 -6.41
N MET A 155 7.71 -2.15 -6.90
CA MET A 155 7.19 -3.43 -6.38
C MET A 155 7.91 -4.62 -7.03
N LYS A 156 9.19 -4.79 -6.71
CA LYS A 156 10.07 -5.81 -7.31
C LYS A 156 9.58 -7.23 -7.01
N GLY A 157 9.21 -7.96 -8.07
CA GLY A 157 8.74 -9.34 -7.97
C GLY A 157 7.27 -9.49 -7.59
N ASN A 158 6.48 -8.42 -7.73
CA ASN A 158 5.05 -8.44 -7.44
C ASN A 158 4.32 -9.54 -8.23
N GLY A 159 3.43 -10.26 -7.53
CA GLY A 159 2.53 -11.25 -8.14
C GLY A 159 1.37 -10.62 -8.92
N ALA A 160 1.24 -9.30 -8.87
CA ALA A 160 0.37 -8.50 -9.72
C ALA A 160 1.22 -7.63 -10.67
N ALA A 161 0.64 -7.20 -11.78
CA ALA A 161 1.32 -6.34 -12.75
C ALA A 161 1.35 -4.86 -12.33
N GLU A 162 1.53 -4.58 -11.04
CA GLU A 162 1.74 -3.24 -10.49
C GLU A 162 3.24 -3.04 -10.29
N GLU A 163 3.78 -1.94 -10.80
CA GLU A 163 5.23 -1.72 -10.79
C GLU A 163 5.64 -0.61 -9.83
N LEU A 164 4.88 0.47 -9.74
CA LEU A 164 5.24 1.62 -8.91
C LEU A 164 4.13 1.98 -7.93
N THR A 165 4.53 2.42 -6.74
CA THR A 165 3.64 3.06 -5.78
C THR A 165 4.30 4.23 -5.05
N VAL A 166 3.46 5.11 -4.50
CA VAL A 166 3.86 6.25 -3.68
C VAL A 166 2.95 6.34 -2.45
N PHE A 167 3.55 6.49 -1.27
CA PHE A 167 2.82 6.65 0.01
C PHE A 167 2.75 8.10 0.48
N GLN A 168 3.49 9.00 -0.17
CA GLN A 168 3.78 10.34 0.35
C GLN A 168 2.62 11.34 0.27
N TYR A 169 1.52 10.97 -0.41
CA TYR A 169 0.26 11.70 -0.41
C TYR A 169 -0.75 10.97 0.48
N GLY A 170 -0.54 11.06 1.79
CA GLY A 170 -1.33 10.36 2.80
C GLY A 170 -1.45 11.17 4.09
N PHE A 171 -1.97 10.54 5.14
CA PHE A 171 -2.11 11.12 6.47
C PHE A 171 -1.42 10.22 7.49
N TYR A 172 -0.63 10.77 8.39
CA TYR A 172 0.00 10.00 9.45
C TYR A 172 -0.27 10.64 10.81
N LYS A 173 -0.73 9.83 11.76
CA LYS A 173 -0.97 10.24 13.15
C LYS A 173 -0.93 9.04 14.08
N ASN A 174 -0.32 9.23 15.26
CA ASN A 174 -0.32 8.25 16.37
C ASN A 174 0.04 6.81 15.95
N GLY A 175 1.11 6.64 15.16
CA GLY A 175 1.55 5.31 14.74
C GLY A 175 0.74 4.67 13.61
N THR A 176 -0.23 5.37 13.03
CA THR A 176 -1.02 4.89 11.90
C THR A 176 -0.86 5.83 10.71
N MET A 177 -0.58 5.28 9.53
CA MET A 177 -0.65 6.02 8.26
C MET A 177 -1.87 5.57 7.45
N LEU A 178 -2.59 6.52 6.87
CA LEU A 178 -3.68 6.32 5.93
C LEU A 178 -3.25 6.81 4.56
N VAL A 179 -3.35 5.96 3.54
CA VAL A 179 -2.94 6.23 2.16
C VAL A 179 -4.14 5.97 1.26
N PRO A 180 -4.98 6.98 0.99
CA PRO A 180 -6.08 6.85 0.04
C PRO A 180 -5.53 6.69 -1.38
N ILE A 181 -6.12 5.79 -2.17
CA ILE A 181 -5.77 5.67 -3.59
C ILE A 181 -6.20 6.97 -4.29
N SER A 182 -5.25 7.64 -4.94
CA SER A 182 -5.46 8.90 -5.64
C SER A 182 -4.62 8.94 -6.93
N PRO A 183 -4.90 9.86 -7.88
CA PRO A 183 -4.11 9.97 -9.11
C PRO A 183 -2.60 10.02 -8.84
N PHE A 184 -1.81 9.45 -9.76
CA PHE A 184 -0.34 9.39 -9.73
C PHE A 184 0.28 8.56 -8.59
N MET A 185 -0.51 7.79 -7.84
CA MET A 185 0.02 6.98 -6.73
C MET A 185 0.36 5.54 -7.11
N TRP A 186 -0.17 5.03 -8.24
CA TRP A 186 0.12 3.69 -8.76
C TRP A 186 0.46 3.75 -10.25
N ALA A 187 1.39 2.92 -10.70
CA ALA A 187 1.66 2.73 -12.13
C ALA A 187 1.79 1.26 -12.50
N TRP A 188 1.41 0.96 -13.73
CA TRP A 188 1.40 -0.36 -14.33
C TRP A 188 2.18 -0.33 -15.65
N PRO A 189 2.69 -1.47 -16.12
CA PRO A 189 3.43 -1.57 -17.36
C PRO A 189 2.49 -1.76 -18.55
N LEU A 190 2.75 -1.03 -19.64
CA LEU A 190 2.05 -1.19 -20.92
C LEU A 190 2.75 -2.25 -21.79
N GLY A 191 2.98 -3.44 -21.21
CA GLY A 191 3.73 -4.53 -21.83
C GLY A 191 4.32 -5.48 -20.80
N VAL A 192 5.25 -6.34 -21.22
CA VAL A 192 5.93 -7.32 -20.35
C VAL A 192 7.40 -6.93 -20.19
N PRO A 193 7.85 -6.52 -19.00
CA PRO A 193 9.27 -6.29 -18.70
C PRO A 193 10.13 -7.54 -18.94
N LYS A 194 11.42 -7.34 -19.20
CA LYS A 194 12.34 -8.40 -19.67
C LYS A 194 12.42 -9.61 -18.73
N GLU A 195 12.31 -9.38 -17.43
CA GLU A 195 12.44 -10.40 -16.38
C GLU A 195 11.18 -10.44 -15.50
N ALA A 196 10.02 -10.24 -16.13
CA ALA A 196 8.74 -10.26 -15.45
C ALA A 196 8.51 -11.57 -14.66
N PRO A 197 8.01 -11.50 -13.42
CA PRO A 197 7.70 -12.69 -12.62
C PRO A 197 6.67 -13.57 -13.31
N MET A 198 6.70 -14.88 -12.99
CA MET A 198 5.79 -15.88 -13.56
C MET A 198 5.77 -15.90 -15.10
N GLY A 199 6.89 -15.55 -15.74
CA GLY A 199 7.00 -15.51 -17.20
C GLY A 199 6.11 -14.44 -17.85
N GLY A 200 5.71 -13.41 -17.10
CA GLY A 200 4.88 -12.31 -17.62
C GLY A 200 3.38 -12.61 -17.70
N ALA A 201 2.91 -13.76 -17.22
CA ALA A 201 1.51 -14.16 -17.35
C ALA A 201 0.52 -13.14 -16.75
N VAL A 202 0.90 -12.49 -15.65
CA VAL A 202 0.06 -11.50 -14.94
C VAL A 202 -0.04 -10.15 -15.67
N TYR A 203 0.86 -9.88 -16.61
CA TYR A 203 0.95 -8.59 -17.32
C TYR A 203 -0.08 -8.47 -18.45
N ASN A 204 -0.57 -9.61 -18.96
CA ASN A 204 -1.64 -9.64 -19.95
C ASN A 204 -2.97 -9.07 -19.42
N ALA A 205 -3.16 -9.11 -18.09
CA ALA A 205 -4.34 -8.57 -17.41
C ALA A 205 -4.07 -7.24 -16.71
N SER A 206 -2.89 -6.63 -16.89
CA SER A 206 -2.47 -5.40 -16.20
C SER A 206 -3.48 -4.25 -16.39
N LYS A 207 -3.95 -4.04 -17.62
CA LYS A 207 -4.96 -3.03 -17.97
C LYS A 207 -6.26 -3.25 -17.20
N GLU A 208 -6.78 -4.47 -17.24
CA GLU A 208 -8.04 -4.84 -16.57
C GLU A 208 -7.91 -4.70 -15.04
N ALA A 209 -6.80 -5.18 -14.48
CA ALA A 209 -6.51 -5.07 -13.04
C ALA A 209 -6.41 -3.61 -12.60
N ALA A 210 -5.75 -2.75 -13.37
CA ALA A 210 -5.69 -1.31 -13.11
C ALA A 210 -7.09 -0.67 -13.16
N MET A 211 -7.90 -1.02 -14.17
CA MET A 211 -9.28 -0.53 -14.27
C MET A 211 -10.13 -0.96 -13.08
N ILE A 212 -10.06 -2.24 -12.68
CA ILE A 212 -10.76 -2.77 -11.50
C ILE A 212 -10.32 -2.02 -10.25
N LEU A 213 -9.01 -1.85 -10.04
CA LEU A 213 -8.48 -1.17 -8.87
C LEU A 213 -8.91 0.29 -8.82
N ILE A 214 -8.95 1.00 -9.95
CA ILE A 214 -9.33 2.42 -9.94
C ILE A 214 -10.86 2.61 -9.95
N GLN A 215 -11.62 1.81 -10.69
CA GLN A 215 -13.08 1.94 -10.72
C GLN A 215 -13.72 1.50 -9.40
N ASN A 216 -13.27 0.38 -8.83
CA ASN A 216 -13.78 -0.10 -7.55
C ASN A 216 -13.03 0.52 -6.36
N GLY A 217 -11.78 0.93 -6.56
CA GLY A 217 -10.88 1.39 -5.51
C GLY A 217 -10.48 2.85 -5.57
N SER A 218 -11.09 3.69 -6.41
CA SER A 218 -11.03 5.16 -6.26
C SER A 218 -11.59 5.65 -4.91
N GLY A 219 -12.18 4.76 -4.12
CA GLY A 219 -12.46 4.95 -2.71
C GLY A 219 -11.68 4.03 -1.76
N VAL A 220 -10.69 3.24 -2.19
CA VAL A 220 -9.93 2.40 -1.25
C VAL A 220 -8.90 3.26 -0.52
N THR A 221 -8.87 3.10 0.80
CA THR A 221 -7.80 3.65 1.65
C THR A 221 -7.03 2.53 2.28
N PHE A 222 -5.71 2.56 2.17
CA PHE A 222 -4.83 1.64 2.88
C PHE A 222 -4.45 2.23 4.23
N SER A 223 -4.63 1.48 5.31
CA SER A 223 -4.05 1.81 6.61
C SER A 223 -2.79 0.99 6.87
N TYR A 224 -1.80 1.62 7.50
CA TYR A 224 -0.54 1.04 7.92
C TYR A 224 -0.41 1.26 9.42
N GLY A 225 -0.68 0.22 10.21
CA GLY A 225 -0.53 0.23 11.66
C GLY A 225 0.89 -0.13 12.04
N PHE A 226 1.70 0.85 12.43
CA PHE A 226 3.10 0.64 12.82
C PHE A 226 3.20 0.09 14.23
N SER A 227 4.07 -0.89 14.41
CA SER A 227 4.33 -1.50 15.71
C SER A 227 5.78 -2.00 15.79
N PRO A 228 6.28 -2.35 16.99
CA PRO A 228 7.60 -2.94 17.12
C PRO A 228 7.71 -4.21 16.27
N CYS A 229 8.85 -4.38 15.58
CA CYS A 229 9.07 -5.54 14.72
C CYS A 229 8.97 -6.86 15.52
N PRO A 230 8.08 -7.80 15.14
CA PRO A 230 8.00 -9.11 15.79
C PRO A 230 9.28 -9.95 15.57
N SER A 231 9.57 -10.86 16.49
CA SER A 231 10.68 -11.81 16.30
C SER A 231 10.44 -12.74 15.10
N GLY A 232 11.50 -13.00 14.33
CA GLY A 232 11.46 -13.90 13.17
C GLY A 232 10.97 -13.26 11.87
N GLN A 233 10.73 -11.95 11.87
CA GLN A 233 10.44 -11.18 10.66
C GLN A 233 11.74 -10.68 10.00
N ALA A 234 11.63 -10.09 8.80
CA ALA A 234 12.78 -9.57 8.05
C ALA A 234 13.41 -8.32 8.68
N CYS A 235 12.64 -7.58 9.49
CA CYS A 235 13.12 -6.44 10.27
C CYS A 235 13.84 -6.87 11.54
N GLU A 236 14.63 -5.96 12.10
CA GLU A 236 15.30 -6.15 13.39
C GLU A 236 14.26 -6.27 14.51
N ALA A 237 14.22 -7.41 15.21
CA ALA A 237 13.23 -7.68 16.25
C ALA A 237 13.24 -6.62 17.35
N GLY A 238 12.05 -6.11 17.70
CA GLY A 238 11.86 -5.05 18.69
C GLY A 238 12.10 -3.63 18.17
N SER A 239 12.57 -3.46 16.92
CA SER A 239 12.74 -2.13 16.34
C SER A 239 11.40 -1.40 16.23
N THR A 240 11.38 -0.15 16.68
CA THR A 240 10.18 0.74 16.68
C THR A 240 10.27 1.85 15.64
N ASN A 241 11.31 1.85 14.80
CA ASN A 241 11.57 2.92 13.84
C ASN A 241 10.84 2.68 12.51
N PHE A 242 9.51 2.53 12.59
CA PHE A 242 8.64 2.24 11.44
C PHE A 242 9.00 0.97 10.66
N SER A 243 9.80 0.06 11.22
CA SER A 243 10.36 -1.09 10.51
C SER A 243 9.34 -2.21 10.28
N TYR A 244 8.17 -2.15 10.92
CA TYR A 244 7.09 -3.11 10.74
C TYR A 244 5.73 -2.40 10.74
N SER A 245 4.85 -2.78 9.80
CA SER A 245 3.47 -2.34 9.80
C SER A 245 2.52 -3.42 9.30
N VAL A 246 1.33 -3.51 9.90
CA VAL A 246 0.23 -4.29 9.34
C VAL A 246 -0.56 -3.41 8.36
N ILE A 247 -0.91 -3.97 7.21
CA ILE A 247 -1.62 -3.26 6.15
C ILE A 247 -3.05 -3.77 6.06
N GLN A 248 -3.99 -2.83 5.98
CA GLN A 248 -5.38 -3.14 5.71
C GLN A 248 -5.94 -2.21 4.63
N GLY A 249 -6.79 -2.73 3.76
CA GLY A 249 -7.54 -1.93 2.78
C GLY A 249 -8.98 -1.74 3.23
N HIS A 250 -9.45 -0.51 3.08
CA HIS A 250 -10.76 -0.03 3.49
C HIS A 250 -11.51 0.45 2.26
N GLU A 251 -12.46 -0.37 1.76
CA GLU A 251 -13.27 0.00 0.60
C GLU A 251 -14.14 1.23 0.89
N TYR A 252 -14.27 2.11 -0.10
CA TYR A 252 -14.99 3.39 0.01
C TYR A 252 -14.55 4.27 1.19
N GLY A 253 -13.33 4.05 1.70
CA GLY A 253 -12.73 4.79 2.79
C GLY A 253 -13.29 4.41 4.16
N ASP A 254 -14.17 3.40 4.26
CA ASP A 254 -14.78 2.99 5.53
C ASP A 254 -13.75 2.30 6.43
N LEU A 255 -13.05 3.09 7.25
CA LEU A 255 -11.98 2.62 8.14
C LEU A 255 -12.48 1.65 9.21
N SER A 256 -13.79 1.58 9.45
CA SER A 256 -14.37 0.65 10.42
C SER A 256 -14.39 -0.80 9.93
N LYS A 257 -14.09 -1.05 8.64
CA LYS A 257 -14.13 -2.37 8.03
C LYS A 257 -12.85 -2.69 7.29
N TYR A 258 -12.39 -3.92 7.42
CA TYR A 258 -11.38 -4.48 6.52
C TYR A 258 -12.06 -5.16 5.34
N SER A 259 -11.74 -4.74 4.12
CA SER A 259 -12.49 -5.14 2.93
C SER A 259 -11.68 -5.88 1.87
N VAL A 260 -10.38 -6.13 2.09
CA VAL A 260 -9.57 -6.80 1.04
C VAL A 260 -9.86 -8.29 1.00
N ASN A 261 -10.48 -8.73 -0.09
CA ASN A 261 -10.69 -10.12 -0.41
C ASN A 261 -10.27 -10.45 -1.86
N MET A 262 -9.98 -11.72 -2.10
CA MET A 262 -9.45 -12.21 -3.38
C MET A 262 -10.43 -12.00 -4.55
N LYS A 263 -11.74 -11.97 -4.27
CA LYS A 263 -12.77 -11.77 -5.32
C LYS A 263 -12.57 -10.43 -6.02
N HIS A 264 -12.32 -9.37 -5.27
CA HIS A 264 -12.11 -8.04 -5.83
C HIS A 264 -10.81 -7.91 -6.61
N LEU A 265 -9.77 -8.65 -6.21
CA LEU A 265 -8.46 -8.56 -6.87
C LEU A 265 -8.41 -9.30 -8.22
N LEU A 266 -9.04 -10.48 -8.31
CA LEU A 266 -8.88 -11.38 -9.45
C LEU A 266 -10.14 -11.53 -10.31
N SER A 267 -11.22 -10.78 -10.04
CA SER A 267 -12.52 -10.87 -10.75
C SER A 267 -13.00 -12.32 -10.93
N LEU A 268 -12.80 -13.15 -9.90
CA LEU A 268 -13.05 -14.59 -10.01
C LEU A 268 -14.56 -14.86 -10.05
N PRO A 269 -15.04 -15.74 -10.96
CA PRO A 269 -16.47 -15.98 -11.17
C PRO A 269 -17.13 -16.80 -10.05
N PHE A 270 -16.41 -17.14 -8.97
CA PHE A 270 -16.96 -17.90 -7.86
C PHE A 270 -17.16 -17.02 -6.63
N GLU A 271 -18.42 -16.91 -6.19
CA GLU A 271 -18.85 -16.16 -5.01
C GLU A 271 -18.05 -16.51 -3.75
N LYS A 272 -17.56 -17.75 -3.64
CA LYS A 272 -16.77 -18.22 -2.51
C LYS A 272 -15.42 -17.49 -2.37
N ALA A 273 -14.92 -16.82 -3.40
CA ALA A 273 -13.70 -16.01 -3.32
C ALA A 273 -13.83 -14.84 -2.33
N ALA A 274 -15.05 -14.38 -2.05
CA ALA A 274 -15.31 -13.30 -1.10
C ALA A 274 -14.90 -13.67 0.34
N HIS A 275 -14.79 -14.96 0.65
CA HIS A 275 -14.33 -15.45 1.96
C HIS A 275 -12.81 -15.60 2.05
N ILE A 276 -12.09 -15.43 0.94
CA ILE A 276 -10.62 -15.48 0.92
C ILE A 276 -10.12 -14.08 1.21
N GLN A 277 -9.68 -13.86 2.45
CA GLN A 277 -9.15 -12.59 2.94
C GLN A 277 -7.63 -12.57 2.86
N GLY A 278 -7.09 -11.38 2.59
CA GLY A 278 -5.65 -11.15 2.68
C GLY A 278 -5.20 -10.88 4.12
N TYR A 279 -3.96 -11.22 4.43
CA TYR A 279 -3.20 -10.67 5.55
C TYR A 279 -1.89 -10.14 5.00
N PHE A 280 -1.54 -8.95 5.43
CA PHE A 280 -0.57 -8.12 4.77
C PHE A 280 0.25 -7.37 5.81
N ASP A 281 1.56 -7.50 5.76
CA ASP A 281 2.48 -6.64 6.50
C ASP A 281 3.62 -6.10 5.64
N MET A 282 4.31 -5.08 6.13
CA MET A 282 5.55 -4.55 5.57
C MET A 282 6.65 -4.66 6.60
N GLN A 283 7.82 -5.08 6.14
CA GLN A 283 8.96 -5.38 6.99
C GLN A 283 10.20 -4.76 6.37
N GLU A 284 10.75 -3.74 7.01
CA GLU A 284 12.02 -3.16 6.57
C GLU A 284 13.10 -4.24 6.63
N ILE A 285 13.86 -4.43 5.56
CA ILE A 285 14.96 -5.40 5.57
C ILE A 285 16.11 -4.80 6.42
N ALA A 286 16.70 -5.55 7.36
CA ALA A 286 17.82 -5.04 8.14
C ALA A 286 19.07 -4.73 7.26
N ASP A 287 20.03 -3.97 7.83
CA ASP A 287 21.37 -3.74 7.26
C ASP A 287 21.41 -3.07 5.87
N GLN A 288 20.48 -2.14 5.62
CA GLN A 288 20.46 -1.38 4.37
C GLN A 288 21.46 -0.21 4.40
N GLN A 289 22.05 0.07 3.23
CA GLN A 289 22.87 1.25 3.03
C GLN A 289 22.05 2.56 3.13
N VAL A 290 20.80 2.52 2.68
CA VAL A 290 19.87 3.65 2.71
C VAL A 290 18.66 3.24 3.56
N PRO A 291 18.41 3.88 4.72
CA PRO A 291 17.27 3.55 5.57
C PRO A 291 15.92 3.62 4.83
N GLY A 292 15.06 2.63 5.05
CA GLY A 292 13.76 2.52 4.40
C GLY A 292 13.83 2.36 2.87
N ALA A 293 14.95 1.93 2.30
CA ALA A 293 15.07 1.69 0.87
C ALA A 293 14.54 0.33 0.43
N LEU A 294 14.57 -0.68 1.30
CA LEU A 294 14.06 -2.03 1.00
C LEU A 294 13.05 -2.48 2.04
N TRP A 295 11.96 -3.07 1.57
CA TRP A 295 10.93 -3.63 2.43
C TRP A 295 10.51 -4.96 1.85
N LYS A 296 10.45 -6.00 2.67
CA LYS A 296 9.73 -7.19 2.31
C LYS A 296 8.23 -6.91 2.50
N ARG A 297 7.42 -7.33 1.54
CA ARG A 297 5.97 -7.19 1.54
C ARG A 297 5.28 -8.55 1.45
N PRO A 298 5.12 -9.27 2.58
CA PRO A 298 4.46 -10.57 2.60
C PRO A 298 2.96 -10.53 2.33
N CYS A 299 2.50 -11.31 1.36
CA CYS A 299 1.09 -11.41 1.02
C CYS A 299 0.56 -12.80 1.33
N PHE A 300 -0.19 -12.91 2.42
CA PHE A 300 -0.81 -14.17 2.82
C PHE A 300 -2.30 -14.13 2.54
N TRP A 301 -2.85 -15.24 2.07
CA TRP A 301 -4.26 -15.39 1.73
C TRP A 301 -4.84 -16.60 2.43
N GLY A 302 -6.13 -16.54 2.75
CA GLY A 302 -6.85 -17.71 3.24
C GLY A 302 -8.24 -17.37 3.74
N ILE A 303 -8.89 -18.32 4.42
CA ILE A 303 -10.30 -18.18 4.78
C ILE A 303 -10.42 -17.49 6.14
N GLY A 304 -11.10 -16.34 6.18
CA GLY A 304 -11.24 -15.52 7.38
C GLY A 304 -9.89 -15.20 8.03
N SER A 305 -9.72 -15.49 9.32
CA SER A 305 -8.48 -15.19 10.04
C SER A 305 -7.29 -16.13 9.74
N CYS A 306 -7.44 -17.10 8.84
CA CYS A 306 -6.43 -18.12 8.58
C CYS A 306 -5.77 -17.92 7.21
N SER A 307 -4.79 -17.03 7.15
CA SER A 307 -4.05 -16.68 5.94
C SER A 307 -2.80 -17.55 5.77
N CYS A 308 -2.97 -18.79 5.29
CA CYS A 308 -1.88 -19.78 5.20
C CYS A 308 -1.24 -19.90 3.81
N LEU A 309 -1.80 -19.28 2.78
CA LEU A 309 -1.26 -19.31 1.42
C LEU A 309 -0.45 -18.05 1.15
N GLU A 310 0.87 -18.16 1.12
CA GLU A 310 1.71 -17.06 0.66
C GLU A 310 1.62 -16.95 -0.86
N PHE A 311 1.07 -15.85 -1.36
CA PHE A 311 0.95 -15.57 -2.79
C PHE A 311 1.02 -14.07 -3.05
N GLY A 312 1.92 -13.68 -3.95
CA GLY A 312 2.16 -12.27 -4.29
C GLY A 312 3.02 -11.53 -3.27
N THR A 313 3.83 -12.22 -2.46
CA THR A 313 4.89 -11.58 -1.68
C THR A 313 5.92 -10.97 -2.62
N TYR A 314 6.37 -9.75 -2.34
CA TYR A 314 7.37 -9.04 -3.13
C TYR A 314 8.28 -8.16 -2.29
N ASP A 315 9.28 -7.56 -2.93
CA ASP A 315 10.14 -6.55 -2.30
C ASP A 315 9.73 -5.16 -2.79
N LEU A 316 9.42 -4.27 -1.86
CA LEU A 316 9.12 -2.88 -2.12
C LEU A 316 10.40 -2.06 -1.97
N THR A 317 10.91 -1.58 -3.09
CA THR A 317 12.23 -0.97 -3.24
C THR A 317 12.12 0.51 -3.56
N LYS A 318 12.62 1.39 -2.70
CA LYS A 318 12.68 2.83 -2.94
C LYS A 318 13.67 3.11 -4.08
N ILE A 319 13.18 3.78 -5.12
CA ILE A 319 13.97 4.18 -6.28
C ILE A 319 14.17 5.70 -6.38
N LEU A 320 13.26 6.49 -5.80
CA LEU A 320 13.48 7.90 -5.50
C LEU A 320 13.32 8.14 -4.00
N ASP A 321 14.18 8.98 -3.42
CA ASP A 321 14.12 9.36 -2.01
C ASP A 321 13.15 10.51 -1.72
N GLY A 322 13.16 10.97 -0.46
CA GLY A 322 12.35 12.08 -0.03
C GLY A 322 12.64 13.38 -0.80
N ASP A 323 13.88 13.60 -1.21
CA ASP A 323 14.28 14.81 -1.90
C ASP A 323 14.17 14.70 -3.43
N GLY A 324 13.73 13.53 -3.92
CA GLY A 324 13.59 13.23 -5.34
C GLY A 324 14.90 12.80 -5.99
N ASN A 325 15.94 12.51 -5.20
CA ASN A 325 17.17 11.95 -5.70
C ASN A 325 16.99 10.45 -5.97
N LYS A 326 17.78 9.95 -6.93
CA LYS A 326 17.81 8.53 -7.27
C LYS A 326 18.48 7.74 -6.15
N VAL A 327 17.86 6.64 -5.76
CA VAL A 327 18.45 5.68 -4.82
C VAL A 327 19.14 4.59 -5.65
N GLU A 328 20.45 4.69 -5.79
CA GLU A 328 21.25 3.70 -6.52
C GLU A 328 21.69 2.54 -5.61
N PRO A 329 21.79 1.30 -6.12
CA PRO A 329 21.63 0.90 -7.53
C PRO A 329 20.18 0.67 -7.98
N TYR A 330 19.21 0.80 -7.08
CA TYR A 330 17.84 0.37 -7.32
C TYR A 330 17.14 1.13 -8.45
N TYR A 331 17.39 2.42 -8.58
CA TYR A 331 16.85 3.22 -9.68
C TYR A 331 17.34 2.70 -11.03
N SER A 332 18.65 2.47 -11.18
CA SER A 332 19.22 1.93 -12.42
C SER A 332 18.73 0.51 -12.72
N GLU A 333 18.64 -0.35 -11.69
CA GLU A 333 18.07 -1.69 -11.84
C GLU A 333 16.63 -1.65 -12.35
N PHE A 334 15.80 -0.78 -11.79
CA PHE A 334 14.41 -0.62 -12.22
C PHE A 334 14.32 -0.19 -13.69
N LEU A 335 15.12 0.79 -14.12
CA LEU A 335 15.13 1.21 -15.52
C LEU A 335 15.60 0.11 -16.46
N GLN A 336 16.61 -0.67 -16.05
CA GLN A 336 17.07 -1.82 -16.82
C GLN A 336 16.00 -2.91 -16.93
N TYR A 337 15.29 -3.18 -15.83
CA TYR A 337 14.19 -4.13 -15.78
C TYR A 337 13.05 -3.74 -16.73
N MET A 338 12.64 -2.47 -16.70
CA MET A 338 11.61 -1.92 -17.59
C MET A 338 12.06 -1.88 -19.06
N GLY A 339 13.32 -1.56 -19.32
CA GLY A 339 13.84 -1.38 -20.68
C GLY A 339 13.03 -0.34 -21.44
N ASP A 340 12.51 -0.71 -22.61
CA ASP A 340 11.67 0.15 -23.45
C ASP A 340 10.17 0.03 -23.14
N VAL A 341 9.76 -0.78 -22.15
CA VAL A 341 8.35 -0.95 -21.80
C VAL A 341 7.84 0.32 -21.10
N PRO A 342 6.85 1.04 -21.67
CA PRO A 342 6.32 2.23 -21.03
C PRO A 342 5.46 1.86 -19.81
N LEU A 343 5.30 2.82 -18.90
CA LEU A 343 4.38 2.72 -17.77
C LEU A 343 3.16 3.59 -18.02
N PHE A 344 2.00 3.11 -17.64
CA PHE A 344 0.78 3.90 -17.57
C PHE A 344 0.37 4.15 -16.11
N VAL A 345 -0.25 5.30 -15.87
CA VAL A 345 -0.59 5.82 -14.55
C VAL A 345 -1.99 6.44 -14.60
N TRP A 346 -2.77 6.23 -13.54
CA TRP A 346 -4.05 6.92 -13.38
C TRP A 346 -3.80 8.39 -13.03
N THR A 347 -4.37 9.30 -13.80
CA THR A 347 -4.11 10.76 -13.71
C THR A 347 -5.31 11.58 -13.24
N GLY A 348 -6.47 10.94 -13.06
CA GLY A 348 -7.69 11.62 -12.60
C GLY A 348 -8.95 11.07 -13.24
N HIS A 349 -10.02 11.87 -13.17
CA HIS A 349 -11.26 11.61 -13.85
C HIS A 349 -11.45 12.60 -15.00
N ASN A 350 -12.25 12.21 -16.00
CA ASN A 350 -12.69 13.13 -17.04
C ASN A 350 -13.54 14.24 -16.37
N GLY A 351 -13.08 15.48 -16.50
CA GLY A 351 -13.76 16.67 -15.96
C GLY A 351 -14.90 17.17 -16.83
#